data_AF-A0AAN8TIP8-F1
#
_entry.id   AF-A0AAN8TIP8-F1
#
_cell.length_a   1.000
_cell.length_b   1.000
_cell.length_c   1.000
_cell.angle_alpha   90.00
_cell.angle_beta   90.00
_cell.angle_gamma   90.00
#
_symmetry.space_group_name_H-M   'P 1'
#
loop_
_entity.id
_entity.type
_entity.pdbx_description
1 polymer ?
#
loop_
_entity_poly.entity_id
_entity_poly.type
_entity_poly.pdbx_seq_one_letter_code
_entity_poly.pdbx_strand_id
1 'polypeptide(L)' 'MGAMNINMNCYPPCPNPSITMGARRHCDGSYITLLFQDDTGGLYVRGNKGDNWIHVNPIKGALAVNIGDLL' A
#
# COMPACT_ATOMS: atom_id res chain seq x y z
N MET A 1 2.32 -25.14 2.69
CA MET A 1 3.49 -24.61 1.97
C MET A 1 3.19 -23.16 1.62
N GLY A 2 4.04 -22.22 2.01
CA GLY A 2 3.81 -20.79 1.72
C GLY A 2 3.95 -20.51 0.23
N ALA A 3 3.10 -19.62 -0.30
CA ALA A 3 3.19 -19.13 -1.67
C ALA A 3 3.73 -17.70 -1.67
N MET A 4 4.64 -17.40 -2.58
CA MET A 4 5.14 -16.04 -2.83
C MET A 4 4.51 -15.53 -4.12
N ASN A 5 3.87 -14.36 -4.05
CA ASN A 5 3.30 -13.68 -5.21
C ASN A 5 3.99 -12.32 -5.38
N ILE A 6 4.23 -11.93 -6.63
CA ILE A 6 4.84 -10.65 -6.97
C ILE A 6 3.89 -9.93 -7.93
N ASN A 7 3.51 -8.71 -7.56
CA ASN A 7 2.70 -7.83 -8.40
C ASN A 7 3.53 -6.63 -8.83
N MET A 8 3.49 -6.29 -10.12
CA MET A 8 4.07 -5.07 -10.67
C MET A 8 2.94 -4.12 -11.03
N ASN A 9 2.70 -3.13 -10.17
CA ASN A 9 1.58 -2.22 -10.31
C ASN A 9 1.99 -0.95 -11.08
N CYS A 10 1.15 -0.50 -12.00
CA CYS A 10 1.30 0.78 -12.69
C CYS A 10 0.03 1.60 -12.53
N TYR A 11 0.13 2.76 -11.88
CA TYR A 11 -0.98 3.68 -11.67
C TYR A 11 -0.80 4.90 -12.60
N PRO A 12 -1.51 4.97 -13.73
CA PRO A 12 -1.38 6.10 -14.64
C PRO A 12 -1.93 7.40 -14.03
N PRO A 13 -1.50 8.58 -14.51
CA PRO A 13 -2.05 9.86 -14.07
C PRO A 13 -3.58 9.90 -14.18
N CYS A 14 -4.25 10.28 -13.10
CA CYS A 14 -5.70 10.39 -13.05
C CYS A 14 -6.13 11.86 -13.21
N PRO A 15 -7.03 12.20 -14.15
CA PRO A 15 -7.54 13.57 -14.30
C PRO A 15 -8.29 14.10 -13.07
N ASN A 16 -9.01 13.21 -12.37
CA ASN A 16 -9.85 13.56 -11.22
C ASN A 16 -9.51 12.64 -10.02
N PRO A 17 -8.35 12.82 -9.36
CA PRO A 17 -7.90 11.93 -8.29
C PRO A 17 -8.74 12.05 -7.00
N SER A 18 -9.52 13.11 -6.83
CA SER A 18 -10.36 13.33 -5.63
C SER A 18 -11.59 12.40 -5.54
N ILE A 19 -11.97 11.75 -6.65
CA ILE A 19 -13.16 10.89 -6.73
C ILE A 19 -12.83 9.42 -6.94
N THR A 20 -11.54 9.05 -6.94
CA THR A 20 -11.08 7.69 -7.14
C THR A 20 -9.84 7.41 -6.30
N MET A 21 -9.39 6.15 -6.27
CA MET A 21 -8.23 5.71 -5.52
C MET A 21 -7.50 4.63 -6.32
N GLY A 22 -6.17 4.57 -6.22
CA GLY A 22 -5.37 3.53 -6.88
C GLY A 22 -5.71 2.12 -6.36
N ALA A 23 -5.85 1.99 -5.04
CA ALA A 23 -6.29 0.77 -4.38
C ALA A 23 -7.42 1.09 -3.39
N ARG A 24 -8.37 0.15 -3.24
CA ARG A 24 -9.45 0.26 -2.24
C ARG A 24 -8.93 0.00 -0.83
N ARG A 25 -9.67 0.44 0.18
CA ARG A 25 -9.40 0.07 1.59
C ARG A 25 -9.47 -1.45 1.74
N HIS A 26 -8.42 -2.07 2.26
CA HIS A 26 -8.34 -3.52 2.48
C HIS A 26 -7.27 -3.85 3.54
N CYS A 27 -7.26 -5.11 3.96
CA CYS A 27 -6.12 -5.78 4.58
C CYS A 27 -5.58 -6.81 3.58
N ASP A 28 -4.28 -7.13 3.70
CA ASP A 28 -3.66 -8.12 2.82
C ASP A 28 -3.98 -9.54 3.30
N GLY A 29 -4.40 -10.41 2.39
CA GLY A 29 -4.53 -11.85 2.66
C GLY A 29 -3.20 -12.61 2.67
N SER A 30 -2.09 -11.92 2.93
CA SER A 30 -0.73 -12.48 3.02
C SER A 30 -0.32 -12.64 4.50
N TYR A 31 0.84 -13.23 4.76
CA TYR A 31 1.47 -13.14 6.09
C TYR A 31 2.18 -11.80 6.26
N ILE A 32 3.04 -11.49 5.31
CA ILE A 32 3.82 -10.26 5.23
C ILE A 32 3.84 -9.81 3.77
N THR A 33 3.66 -8.51 3.55
CA THR A 33 3.85 -7.87 2.26
C THR A 33 5.08 -6.96 2.33
N LEU A 34 5.93 -7.04 1.29
CA LEU A 34 7.05 -6.13 1.08
C LEU A 34 6.70 -5.24 -0.11
N LEU A 35 6.55 -3.93 0.14
CA LEU A 35 6.20 -2.95 -0.87
C LEU A 35 7.39 -2.05 -1.18
N PHE A 36 7.84 -2.10 -2.42
CA PHE A 36 8.76 -1.12 -2.99
C PHE A 36 7.96 -0.04 -3.72
N GLN A 37 8.11 1.21 -3.30
CA GLN A 37 7.38 2.35 -3.86
C GLN A 37 8.25 3.11 -4.86
N ASP A 38 7.59 3.79 -5.80
CA ASP A 38 8.23 4.81 -6.63
C ASP A 38 8.39 6.13 -5.85
N ASP A 39 8.93 7.15 -6.51
CA ASP A 39 9.13 8.48 -5.90
C ASP A 39 7.81 9.26 -5.75
N THR A 40 6.71 8.82 -6.40
CA THR A 40 5.39 9.46 -6.31
C THR A 40 4.70 9.12 -4.99
N GLY A 41 4.80 7.87 -4.52
CA GLY A 41 4.19 7.42 -3.27
C GLY A 41 2.70 7.10 -3.41
N GLY A 42 1.86 7.62 -2.49
CA GLY A 42 0.41 7.38 -2.50
C GLY A 42 -0.08 6.24 -1.60
N LEU A 43 0.79 5.65 -0.78
CA LEU A 43 0.38 4.71 0.26
C LEU A 43 -0.23 5.48 1.44
N TYR A 44 -1.46 5.09 1.81
CA TYR A 44 -2.12 5.55 3.02
C TYR A 44 -2.47 4.36 3.91
N VAL A 45 -2.12 4.45 5.19
CA VAL A 45 -2.40 3.43 6.19
C VAL A 45 -3.36 4.00 7.23
N ARG A 46 -4.36 3.20 7.65
CA ARG A 46 -5.28 3.62 8.70
C ARG A 46 -4.59 3.50 10.07
N GLY A 47 -4.56 4.58 10.83
CA GLY A 47 -4.05 4.58 12.19
C GLY A 47 -4.99 3.88 13.18
N ASN A 48 -4.48 3.51 14.36
CA ASN A 48 -5.22 2.73 15.36
C ASN A 48 -6.37 3.50 16.05
N LYS A 49 -6.51 4.81 15.82
CA LYS A 49 -7.54 5.65 16.45
C LYS A 49 -8.41 6.31 15.39
N GLY A 50 -9.63 5.79 15.21
CA GLY A 50 -10.64 6.36 14.33
C GLY A 50 -10.36 6.22 12.83
N ASP A 51 -10.89 7.15 12.03
CA ASP A 51 -10.69 7.21 10.58
C ASP A 51 -9.48 8.09 10.19
N ASN A 52 -8.44 8.12 11.02
CA ASN A 52 -7.22 8.83 10.69
C ASN A 52 -6.39 8.02 9.69
N TRP A 53 -6.11 8.62 8.52
CA TRP A 53 -5.25 8.05 7.49
C TRP A 53 -3.88 8.72 7.53
N ILE A 54 -2.83 7.90 7.60
CA ILE A 54 -1.45 8.32 7.66
C ILE A 54 -0.85 8.14 6.26
N HIS A 55 -0.37 9.23 5.66
CA HIS A 55 0.40 9.15 4.43
C HIS A 55 1.80 8.58 4.73
N VAL A 56 2.16 7.50 4.05
CA VAL A 56 3.49 6.90 4.16
C VAL A 56 4.34 7.47 3.03
N ASN A 57 5.18 8.45 3.38
CA ASN A 57 6.09 9.06 2.42
C ASN A 57 7.09 8.01 1.89
N PRO A 58 7.27 7.89 0.57
CA PRO A 58 8.27 6.99 0.01
C PRO A 58 9.67 7.46 0.41
N ILE A 59 10.52 6.51 0.78
CA ILE A 59 11.94 6.76 1.08
C ILE A 59 12.75 5.99 0.04
N LYS A 60 13.63 6.70 -0.68
CA LYS A 60 14.46 6.12 -1.74
C LYS A 60 15.25 4.90 -1.22
N GLY A 61 15.04 3.75 -1.85
CA GLY A 61 15.69 2.49 -1.50
C GLY A 61 15.11 1.76 -0.28
N ALA A 62 14.05 2.28 0.34
CA ALA A 62 13.38 1.61 1.44
C ALA A 62 12.23 0.71 0.95
N LEU A 63 11.89 -0.28 1.78
CA LEU A 63 10.69 -1.10 1.64
C LEU A 63 9.71 -0.75 2.76
N ALA A 64 8.44 -0.55 2.41
CA ALA A 64 7.37 -0.59 3.38
C ALA A 64 7.01 -2.06 3.66
N VAL A 65 6.86 -2.41 4.92
CA VAL A 65 6.51 -3.77 5.36
C VAL A 65 5.20 -3.70 6.12
N ASN A 66 4.22 -4.50 5.72
CA ASN A 66 2.97 -4.62 6.45
C ASN A 66 2.64 -6.09 6.73
N ILE A 67 1.91 -6.27 7.83
CA ILE A 67 1.39 -7.55 8.27
C ILE A 67 0.04 -7.76 7.57
N GLY A 68 -0.19 -8.97 7.08
CA GLY A 68 -1.48 -9.39 6.54
C GLY A 68 -2.23 -10.30 7.51
N ASP A 69 -3.46 -10.66 7.14
CA ASP A 69 -4.42 -11.37 8.00
C ASP A 69 -4.00 -12.81 8.35
N LEU A 70 -2.99 -13.37 7.66
CA LEU A 70 -2.54 -14.75 7.89
C LEU A 70 -1.50 -14.88 9.01
N LEU A 71 -0.87 -13.78 9.44
CA LEU A 71 0.09 -13.77 10.55
C LEU A 71 -0.62 -13.54 11.89
#